data_AF-A0A8S3UQL5-F1
#
_entry.id   AF-A0A8S3UQL5-F1
#
_cell.length_a   1.000
_cell.length_b   1.000
_cell.length_c   1.000
_cell.angle_alpha   90.00
_cell.angle_beta   90.00
_cell.angle_gamma   90.00
#
_symmetry.space_group_name_H-M   'P 1'
#
loop_
_entity.id
_entity.type
_entity.pdbx_description
1 polymer ?
#
loop_
_entity_poly.entity_id
_entity_poly.type
_entity_poly.pdbx_seq_one_letter_code
_entity_poly.pdbx_strand_id
1 'polypeptide(L)'
;MAPNKTGLEAAIVIVPDSSISGAAYKPLANAIQIRSALSLWVAILETKPGSLAFPFEFNYACNELVDKGFRGDKVFLAGHGDGGHRASSYGHSIFHKNRLDGVLLFSSFLSGSYRLNNYPYPVLTISGDLDGITRVTRMVDAFEELEADLILAPTQKFTTPVIVMEGMNYGQFASGTLPPAVAGYDLKPEISQKDAYDAIANYTNAFMLYVRDTNVSEATSMLEEGYSKTQSILQPLSQVKALDDNEEYVSHWTNTAQQLIVNLLDTSLVEFDNTEETPSQPKSFRFRKPHQSDMLKINSSTEVYFPNTDGTKIPQSPLQLKATMTNQRAIKTLLPSAPFGAPATCQDINQDAFTLAFSKSSATAKARYQSKGRPIKFLQDVNVTSKNNWNQYGDLKLNYNITGLFVQASRYISTKPSGRDDDCTLLSPFRAMEWIYVDSLKNTKEQTYT
;
A
#
# COMPACT_ATOMS: atom_id res chain seq x y z
N MET A 1 27.67 12.91 15.88
CA MET A 1 28.88 12.43 15.18
C MET A 1 29.40 13.60 14.35
N ALA A 2 30.68 13.92 14.49
CA ALA A 2 31.34 14.95 13.68
C ALA A 2 31.53 14.45 12.23
N PRO A 3 31.61 15.33 11.23
CA PRO A 3 31.75 14.96 9.83
C PRO A 3 33.08 14.26 9.56
N ASN A 4 33.06 13.31 8.62
CA ASN A 4 34.26 12.57 8.17
C ASN A 4 34.90 13.20 6.92
N LYS A 5 34.30 14.27 6.38
CA LYS A 5 34.72 14.97 5.16
C LYS A 5 34.63 16.47 5.38
N THR A 6 35.37 17.22 4.57
CA THR A 6 35.25 18.68 4.48
C THR A 6 34.31 19.05 3.33
N GLY A 7 33.68 20.22 3.39
CA GLY A 7 32.74 20.69 2.36
C GLY A 7 31.63 21.55 2.93
N LEU A 8 30.57 21.74 2.16
CA LEU A 8 29.35 22.41 2.63
C LEU A 8 28.80 21.67 3.85
N GLU A 9 28.62 22.38 4.96
CA GLU A 9 28.08 21.79 6.17
C GLU A 9 26.59 21.50 6.03
N ALA A 10 26.20 20.31 6.48
CA ALA A 10 24.83 19.92 6.67
C ALA A 10 24.72 19.08 7.93
N ALA A 11 23.53 18.97 8.51
CA ALA A 11 23.28 18.09 9.63
C ALA A 11 22.02 17.26 9.39
N ILE A 12 22.00 16.04 9.92
CA ILE A 12 20.82 15.18 9.94
C ILE A 12 20.54 14.73 11.39
N VAL A 13 19.29 14.87 11.82
CA VAL A 13 18.79 14.32 13.08
C VAL A 13 17.96 13.09 12.77
N ILE A 14 18.35 11.93 13.29
CA ILE A 14 17.66 10.65 13.07
C ILE A 14 16.81 10.31 14.29
N VAL A 15 15.52 10.11 14.05
CA VAL A 15 14.51 9.71 15.03
C VAL A 15 14.25 8.21 14.87
N PRO A 16 14.60 7.39 15.86
CA PRO A 16 14.33 5.96 15.83
C PRO A 16 12.84 5.63 15.78
N ASP A 17 12.55 4.41 15.33
CA ASP A 17 11.31 3.71 15.68
C ASP A 17 11.13 3.63 17.20
N SER A 18 9.89 3.72 17.68
CA SER A 18 9.58 3.74 19.12
C SER A 18 10.05 2.49 19.87
N SER A 19 10.19 1.36 19.17
CA SER A 19 10.58 0.07 19.75
C SER A 19 12.07 -0.26 19.61
N ILE A 20 12.85 0.55 18.87
CA ILE A 20 14.25 0.28 18.54
C ILE A 20 15.14 1.39 19.12
N SER A 21 16.19 1.03 19.87
CA SER A 21 17.13 2.01 20.43
C SER A 21 17.85 2.83 19.35
N GLY A 22 18.16 4.10 19.65
CA GLY A 22 18.93 4.97 18.76
C GLY A 22 20.29 4.40 18.39
N ALA A 23 20.97 3.75 19.33
CA ALA A 23 22.24 3.06 19.09
C ALA A 23 22.20 2.08 17.91
N ALA A 24 21.05 1.44 17.66
CA ALA A 24 20.87 0.51 16.54
C ALA A 24 20.98 1.18 15.16
N TYR A 25 20.77 2.50 15.06
CA TYR A 25 20.84 3.26 13.81
C TYR A 25 22.25 3.79 13.50
N LYS A 26 23.19 3.66 14.44
CA LYS A 26 24.56 4.16 14.25
C LYS A 26 25.24 3.60 12.99
N PRO A 27 25.11 2.30 12.63
CA PRO A 27 25.69 1.78 11.40
C PRO A 27 25.11 2.42 10.14
N LEU A 28 23.78 2.57 10.04
CA LEU A 28 23.14 3.27 8.92
C LEU A 28 23.60 4.73 8.85
N ALA A 29 23.62 5.42 9.98
CA ALA A 29 24.01 6.81 10.04
C ALA A 29 25.48 7.02 9.60
N ASN A 30 26.36 6.07 9.94
CA ASN A 30 27.73 6.05 9.44
C ASN A 30 27.79 5.82 7.92
N ALA A 31 26.97 4.91 7.37
CA ALA A 31 26.89 4.71 5.93
C ALA A 31 26.44 5.98 5.19
N ILE A 32 25.41 6.66 5.70
CA ILE A 32 24.94 7.96 5.19
C ILE A 32 26.07 8.99 5.23
N GLN A 33 26.78 9.11 6.36
CA GLN A 33 27.87 10.07 6.53
C GLN A 33 29.06 9.78 5.61
N ILE A 34 29.43 8.51 5.43
CA ILE A 34 30.50 8.09 4.51
C ILE A 34 30.11 8.38 3.07
N ARG A 35 28.85 8.13 2.68
CA ARG A 35 28.39 8.36 1.31
C ARG A 35 28.21 9.84 0.99
N SER A 36 27.78 10.63 1.96
CA SER A 36 27.51 12.06 1.81
C SER A 36 28.67 12.81 1.15
N ALA A 37 28.40 13.60 0.11
CA ALA A 37 29.36 14.57 -0.42
C ALA A 37 29.44 15.86 0.43
N LEU A 38 28.46 16.07 1.31
CA LEU A 38 28.45 17.16 2.28
C LEU A 38 29.32 16.83 3.50
N SER A 39 29.80 17.87 4.19
CA SER A 39 30.36 17.77 5.55
C SER A 39 29.21 17.50 6.53
N LEU A 40 28.77 16.23 6.58
CA LEU A 40 27.54 15.83 7.25
C LEU A 40 27.75 15.55 8.73
N TRP A 41 27.12 16.34 9.58
CA TRP A 41 26.94 16.10 11.00
C TRP A 41 25.73 15.21 11.24
N VAL A 42 25.80 14.31 12.22
CA VAL A 42 24.71 13.38 12.51
C VAL A 42 24.37 13.43 14.00
N ALA A 43 23.11 13.65 14.34
CA ALA A 43 22.56 13.36 15.66
C ALA A 43 21.59 12.18 15.56
N ILE A 44 21.61 11.29 16.55
CA ILE A 44 20.67 10.17 16.65
C ILE A 44 20.00 10.30 18.00
N LEU A 45 18.67 10.38 18.02
CA LEU A 45 17.93 10.52 19.26
C LEU A 45 17.84 9.16 19.97
N GLU A 46 17.75 9.19 21.30
CA GLU A 46 17.30 8.06 22.10
C GLU A 46 15.88 8.35 22.55
N THR A 47 14.90 8.09 21.68
CA THR A 47 13.50 8.33 22.00
C THR A 47 12.97 7.23 22.92
N LYS A 48 12.46 7.61 24.10
CA LYS A 48 11.67 6.68 24.92
C LYS A 48 10.23 6.61 24.38
N PRO A 49 9.59 5.43 24.37
CA PRO A 49 8.17 5.30 24.03
C PRO A 49 7.33 6.29 24.86
N GLY A 50 6.45 7.06 24.22
CA GLY A 50 5.54 7.99 24.90
C GLY A 50 6.15 9.33 25.34
N SER A 51 7.38 9.67 24.93
CA SER A 51 7.93 11.00 25.22
C SER A 51 7.13 12.10 24.50
N LEU A 52 6.40 12.91 25.27
CA LEU A 52 5.77 14.15 24.79
C LEU A 52 6.79 15.28 24.53
N ALA A 53 8.09 14.99 24.68
CA ALA A 53 9.16 15.98 24.65
C ALA A 53 9.88 16.08 23.29
N PHE A 54 9.31 15.57 22.20
CA PHE A 54 10.01 15.55 20.89
C PHE A 54 10.57 16.91 20.45
N PRO A 55 9.83 18.05 20.56
CA PRO A 55 10.41 19.36 20.27
C PRO A 55 11.61 19.73 21.14
N PHE A 56 11.64 19.30 22.41
CA PHE A 56 12.76 19.52 23.32
C PHE A 56 13.96 18.63 22.96
N GLU A 57 13.71 17.35 22.69
CA GLU A 57 14.75 16.38 22.27
C GLU A 57 15.43 16.83 20.97
N PHE A 58 14.64 17.26 19.97
CA PHE A 58 15.16 17.79 18.72
C PHE A 58 16.00 19.05 18.93
N ASN A 59 15.51 20.02 19.71
CA ASN A 59 16.26 21.25 19.99
C ASN A 59 17.54 20.98 20.77
N TYR A 60 17.50 20.06 21.75
CA TYR A 60 18.68 19.62 22.49
C TYR A 60 19.72 19.01 21.55
N ALA A 61 19.31 18.09 20.67
CA ALA A 61 20.20 17.48 19.69
C ALA A 61 20.84 18.52 18.75
N CYS A 62 20.06 19.51 18.29
CA CYS A 62 20.60 20.57 17.46
C CYS A 62 21.59 21.47 18.21
N ASN A 63 21.34 21.76 19.50
CA ASN A 63 22.28 22.52 20.33
C ASN A 63 23.58 21.73 20.55
N GLU A 64 23.49 20.42 20.82
CA GLU A 64 24.68 19.57 20.94
C GLU A 64 25.52 19.52 19.65
N LEU A 65 24.87 19.58 18.47
CA LEU A 65 25.59 19.69 17.19
C LEU A 65 26.37 21.00 17.11
N VAL A 66 25.74 22.12 17.48
CA VAL A 66 26.37 23.45 17.50
C VAL A 66 27.52 23.49 18.51
N ASP A 67 27.32 22.96 19.72
CA ASP A 67 28.35 22.88 20.76
C ASP A 67 29.56 22.05 20.32
N LYS A 68 29.34 21.05 19.47
CA LYS A 68 30.40 20.21 18.87
C LYS A 68 31.04 20.83 17.61
N GLY A 69 30.54 21.97 17.14
CA GLY A 69 31.17 22.77 16.10
C GLY A 69 30.39 22.93 14.80
N PHE A 70 29.19 22.36 14.68
CA PHE A 70 28.33 22.60 13.51
C PHE A 70 27.96 24.09 13.43
N ARG A 71 28.16 24.71 12.26
CA ARG A 71 27.89 26.14 12.04
C ARG A 71 26.67 26.42 11.16
N GLY A 72 25.99 25.38 10.67
CA GLY A 72 24.74 25.54 9.93
C GLY A 72 23.56 25.95 10.81
N ASP A 73 22.55 26.54 10.18
CA ASP A 73 21.32 27.02 10.82
C ASP A 73 20.13 26.06 10.68
N LYS A 74 20.17 25.21 9.65
CA LYS A 74 19.15 24.21 9.32
C LYS A 74 19.70 22.79 9.31
N VAL A 75 18.80 21.84 9.52
CA VAL A 75 19.09 20.41 9.58
C VAL A 75 18.06 19.63 8.77
N PHE A 76 18.45 18.45 8.30
CA PHE A 76 17.53 17.43 7.82
C PHE A 76 16.97 16.65 9.00
N LEU A 77 15.68 16.28 8.93
CA LEU A 77 15.04 15.46 9.95
C LEU A 77 14.62 14.12 9.35
N ALA A 78 15.27 13.04 9.77
CA ALA A 78 14.94 11.69 9.35
C ALA A 78 14.22 10.93 10.46
N GLY A 79 13.28 10.05 10.10
CA GLY A 79 12.61 9.19 11.06
C GLY A 79 12.28 7.81 10.49
N HIS A 80 12.52 6.77 11.27
CA HIS A 80 12.18 5.39 10.91
C HIS A 80 10.88 4.93 11.57
N GLY A 81 9.94 4.37 10.80
CA GLY A 81 8.70 3.82 11.33
C GLY A 81 7.86 4.87 12.06
N ASP A 82 7.58 4.62 13.35
CA ASP A 82 6.95 5.61 14.25
C ASP A 82 7.76 6.92 14.37
N GLY A 83 9.09 6.83 14.28
CA GLY A 83 9.97 7.98 14.21
C GLY A 83 9.71 8.84 12.96
N GLY A 84 9.35 8.21 11.85
CA GLY A 84 8.95 8.88 10.60
C GLY A 84 7.63 9.63 10.74
N HIS A 85 6.63 9.03 11.41
CA HIS A 85 5.38 9.73 11.72
C HIS A 85 5.58 10.95 12.63
N ARG A 86 6.51 10.85 13.60
CA ARG A 86 6.92 11.99 14.43
C ARG A 86 7.65 13.06 13.61
N ALA A 87 8.56 12.65 12.72
CA ALA A 87 9.28 13.57 11.83
C ALA A 87 8.31 14.32 10.89
N SER A 88 7.34 13.62 10.31
CA SER A 88 6.27 14.20 9.49
C SER A 88 5.40 15.17 10.28
N SER A 89 4.91 14.78 11.45
CA SER A 89 4.08 15.69 12.26
C SER A 89 4.86 16.92 12.73
N TYR A 90 6.11 16.74 13.11
CA TYR A 90 6.95 17.84 13.57
C TYR A 90 7.35 18.78 12.44
N GLY A 91 7.69 18.26 11.26
CA GLY A 91 8.06 19.08 10.10
C GLY A 91 6.91 19.93 9.57
N HIS A 92 5.65 19.54 9.81
CA HIS A 92 4.50 20.40 9.55
C HIS A 92 4.21 21.43 10.67
N SER A 93 4.73 21.20 11.88
CA SER A 93 4.42 22.03 13.05
C SER A 93 5.28 23.29 13.13
N ILE A 94 4.78 24.39 13.69
CA ILE A 94 5.56 25.63 13.87
C ILE A 94 6.77 25.50 14.83
N PHE A 95 6.88 24.40 15.59
CA PHE A 95 7.85 24.26 16.67
C PHE A 95 9.30 24.12 16.18
N HIS A 96 9.51 23.78 14.91
CA HIS A 96 10.86 23.72 14.33
C HIS A 96 11.45 25.11 14.02
N LYS A 97 10.67 26.21 14.07
CA LYS A 97 11.15 27.60 13.87
C LYS A 97 12.04 27.78 12.63
N ASN A 98 11.61 27.24 11.49
CA ASN A 98 12.35 27.26 10.21
C ASN A 98 13.74 26.58 10.21
N ARG A 99 14.03 25.69 11.17
CA ARG A 99 15.32 24.97 11.27
C ARG A 99 15.43 23.73 10.37
N LEU A 100 14.47 23.46 9.48
CA LEU A 100 14.50 22.28 8.62
C LEU A 100 14.89 22.63 7.18
N ASP A 101 15.76 21.79 6.59
CA ASP A 101 16.03 21.78 5.15
C ASP A 101 15.11 20.78 4.42
N GLY A 102 14.77 19.67 5.07
CA GLY A 102 13.93 18.62 4.50
C GLY A 102 13.61 17.52 5.51
N VAL A 103 12.63 16.69 5.19
CA VAL A 103 12.19 15.54 5.99
C VAL A 103 12.46 14.24 5.25
N LEU A 104 12.97 13.23 5.96
CA LEU A 104 13.26 11.90 5.40
C LEU A 104 12.47 10.85 6.18
N LEU A 105 11.68 10.06 5.48
CA LEU A 105 10.76 9.07 6.01
C LEU A 105 11.29 7.68 5.63
N PHE A 106 11.84 6.99 6.61
CA PHE A 106 12.41 5.66 6.48
C PHE A 106 11.35 4.63 6.90
N SER A 107 10.93 3.74 6.00
CA SER A 107 9.79 2.83 6.18
C SER A 107 8.59 3.51 6.84
N SER A 108 8.28 4.71 6.36
CA SER A 108 7.22 5.58 6.87
C SER A 108 6.70 6.46 5.75
N PHE A 109 5.67 7.25 6.01
CA PHE A 109 5.00 8.10 5.02
C PHE A 109 4.39 9.33 5.72
N LEU A 110 4.02 10.33 4.92
CA LEU A 110 3.23 11.46 5.40
C LEU A 110 1.86 10.96 5.83
N SER A 111 1.60 10.95 7.14
CA SER A 111 0.34 10.46 7.70
C SER A 111 -0.69 11.58 7.86
N GLY A 112 -1.97 11.22 7.94
CA GLY A 112 -3.05 12.17 8.17
C GLY A 112 -3.43 13.00 6.94
N SER A 113 -3.64 14.30 7.15
CA SER A 113 -4.07 15.24 6.11
C SER A 113 -2.93 15.88 5.33
N TYR A 114 -1.68 15.53 5.65
CA TYR A 114 -0.51 16.03 4.94
C TYR A 114 -0.44 15.45 3.52
N ARG A 115 -0.04 16.28 2.55
CA ARG A 115 0.11 15.89 1.14
C ARG A 115 1.50 16.29 0.63
N LEU A 116 2.08 15.53 -0.30
CA LEU A 116 3.41 15.76 -0.85
C LEU A 116 3.51 17.15 -1.50
N ASN A 117 2.56 17.54 -2.36
CA ASN A 117 2.56 18.85 -3.02
C ASN A 117 2.43 20.07 -2.10
N ASN A 118 1.90 19.90 -0.88
CA ASN A 118 1.63 21.02 0.03
C ASN A 118 2.41 20.92 1.35
N TYR A 119 3.25 19.90 1.48
CA TYR A 119 4.11 19.77 2.64
C TYR A 119 5.14 20.91 2.65
N PRO A 120 5.39 21.59 3.78
CA PRO A 120 6.18 22.82 3.81
C PRO A 120 7.67 22.66 3.50
N TYR A 121 8.14 21.42 3.36
CA TYR A 121 9.53 21.06 3.12
C TYR A 121 9.64 19.96 2.06
N PRO A 122 10.78 19.83 1.37
CA PRO A 122 11.10 18.64 0.59
C PRO A 122 11.00 17.36 1.45
N VAL A 123 10.49 16.27 0.88
CA VAL A 123 10.26 15.00 1.60
C VAL A 123 10.83 13.81 0.84
N LEU A 124 11.81 13.12 1.40
CA LEU A 124 12.25 11.83 0.87
C LEU A 124 11.51 10.70 1.58
N THR A 125 10.79 9.86 0.85
CA THR A 125 10.22 8.61 1.36
C THR A 125 11.05 7.44 0.84
N ILE A 126 11.54 6.58 1.73
CA ILE A 126 12.28 5.35 1.39
C ILE A 126 11.64 4.17 2.12
N SER A 127 11.29 3.11 1.40
CA SER A 127 10.83 1.84 1.96
C SER A 127 11.40 0.65 1.19
N GLY A 128 11.11 -0.55 1.68
CA GLY A 128 11.42 -1.82 1.01
C GLY A 128 10.16 -2.51 0.49
N ASP A 129 10.27 -3.27 -0.60
CA ASP A 129 9.14 -4.06 -1.12
C ASP A 129 8.82 -5.32 -0.27
N LEU A 130 9.76 -5.71 0.60
CA LEU A 130 9.61 -6.77 1.61
C LEU A 130 9.38 -6.18 3.01
N ASP A 131 9.00 -4.91 3.11
CA ASP A 131 8.59 -4.32 4.39
C ASP A 131 7.25 -4.93 4.84
N GLY A 132 7.31 -5.77 5.88
CA GLY A 132 6.13 -6.42 6.45
C GLY A 132 5.36 -5.56 7.46
N ILE A 133 5.90 -4.40 7.83
CA ILE A 133 5.33 -3.46 8.78
C ILE A 133 4.67 -2.30 8.03
N THR A 134 5.42 -1.51 7.29
CA THR A 134 4.94 -0.47 6.37
C THR A 134 4.80 -1.09 5.00
N ARG A 135 3.66 -1.77 4.81
CA ARG A 135 3.39 -2.61 3.64
C ARG A 135 3.69 -1.87 2.33
N VAL A 136 4.21 -2.59 1.34
CA VAL A 136 4.43 -2.04 -0.01
C VAL A 136 3.15 -1.44 -0.61
N THR A 137 1.97 -1.97 -0.26
CA THR A 137 0.68 -1.39 -0.68
C THR A 137 0.37 -0.03 -0.08
N ARG A 138 0.93 0.32 1.08
CA ARG A 138 0.84 1.68 1.60
C ARG A 138 1.75 2.66 0.86
N MET A 139 2.86 2.15 0.29
CA MET A 139 3.74 2.94 -0.57
C MET A 139 3.14 3.20 -1.94
N VAL A 140 2.18 2.38 -2.38
CA VAL A 140 1.39 2.64 -3.59
C VAL A 140 0.67 3.99 -3.46
N ASP A 141 -0.02 4.24 -2.34
CA ASP A 141 -0.74 5.51 -2.16
C ASP A 141 0.18 6.73 -2.21
N ALA A 142 1.35 6.65 -1.57
CA ALA A 142 2.33 7.73 -1.59
C ALA A 142 2.92 7.95 -2.99
N PHE A 143 3.08 6.87 -3.76
CA PHE A 143 3.61 6.95 -5.12
C PHE A 143 2.55 7.47 -6.11
N GLU A 144 1.29 7.08 -5.97
CA GLU A 144 0.16 7.62 -6.76
C GLU A 144 -0.02 9.12 -6.51
N GLU A 145 0.13 9.57 -5.27
CA GLU A 145 0.16 10.99 -4.94
C GLU A 145 1.31 11.72 -5.66
N LEU A 146 2.50 11.13 -5.67
CA LEU A 146 3.63 11.67 -6.43
C LEU A 146 3.33 11.70 -7.94
N GLU A 147 2.78 10.64 -8.53
CA GLU A 147 2.44 10.59 -9.95
C GLU A 147 1.39 11.66 -10.32
N ALA A 148 0.40 11.89 -9.46
CA ALA A 148 -0.56 12.97 -9.63
C ALA A 148 0.12 14.35 -9.61
N ASP A 149 1.05 14.57 -8.68
CA ASP A 149 1.80 15.83 -8.59
C ASP A 149 2.71 16.06 -9.82
N LEU A 150 3.26 14.98 -10.40
CA LEU A 150 4.11 15.06 -11.59
C LEU A 150 3.38 15.57 -12.84
N ILE A 151 2.05 15.40 -12.92
CA ILE A 151 1.22 15.98 -13.98
C ILE A 151 1.31 17.51 -13.95
N LEU A 152 1.38 18.09 -12.75
CA LEU A 152 1.45 19.54 -12.54
C LEU A 152 2.88 20.07 -12.52
N ALA A 153 3.81 19.31 -11.93
CA ALA A 153 5.20 19.69 -11.74
C ALA A 153 6.16 18.49 -11.96
N PRO A 154 6.70 18.30 -13.18
CA PRO A 154 7.55 17.14 -13.50
C PRO A 154 8.82 16.99 -12.65
N THR A 155 9.27 18.06 -11.98
CA THR A 155 10.43 18.04 -11.08
C THR A 155 10.08 17.54 -9.67
N GLN A 156 8.80 17.29 -9.37
CA GLN A 156 8.35 16.90 -8.03
C GLN A 156 8.98 15.58 -7.56
N LYS A 157 9.31 14.67 -8.48
CA LYS A 157 10.07 13.43 -8.19
C LYS A 157 11.45 13.67 -7.59
N PHE A 158 11.98 14.89 -7.64
CA PHE A 158 13.24 15.25 -7.00
C PHE A 158 13.04 15.96 -5.65
N THR A 159 11.91 16.66 -5.48
CA THR A 159 11.55 17.39 -4.25
C THR A 159 10.84 16.51 -3.23
N THR A 160 9.94 15.63 -3.68
CA THR A 160 9.24 14.65 -2.85
C THR A 160 9.39 13.21 -3.35
N PRO A 161 10.62 12.72 -3.56
CA PRO A 161 10.86 11.37 -4.08
C PRO A 161 10.25 10.31 -3.16
N VAL A 162 9.55 9.36 -3.78
CA VAL A 162 9.10 8.11 -3.14
C VAL A 162 9.89 6.96 -3.75
N ILE A 163 10.64 6.26 -2.90
CA ILE A 163 11.60 5.24 -3.32
C ILE A 163 11.31 3.92 -2.61
N VAL A 164 11.02 2.87 -3.39
CA VAL A 164 10.86 1.50 -2.89
C VAL A 164 12.02 0.64 -3.39
N MET A 165 12.68 -0.05 -2.48
CA MET A 165 13.84 -0.89 -2.78
C MET A 165 13.48 -2.38 -2.78
N GLU A 166 13.79 -3.05 -3.90
CA GLU A 166 13.57 -4.48 -4.05
C GLU A 166 14.46 -5.29 -3.09
N GLY A 167 13.86 -6.26 -2.41
CA GLY A 167 14.51 -7.20 -1.50
C GLY A 167 14.79 -6.63 -0.11
N MET A 168 14.45 -5.37 0.16
CA MET A 168 14.65 -4.73 1.46
C MET A 168 13.42 -4.89 2.36
N ASN A 169 13.62 -5.06 3.66
CA ASN A 169 12.54 -5.13 4.66
C ASN A 169 12.57 -3.96 5.66
N TYR A 170 11.62 -3.93 6.61
CA TYR A 170 11.54 -2.87 7.63
C TYR A 170 12.76 -2.82 8.54
N GLY A 171 13.19 -3.99 9.01
CA GLY A 171 14.25 -4.12 10.00
C GLY A 171 15.60 -3.60 9.50
N GLN A 172 15.82 -3.56 8.19
CA GLN A 172 17.08 -3.15 7.58
C GLN A 172 17.42 -1.66 7.71
N PHE A 173 16.58 -0.83 8.32
CA PHE A 173 16.98 0.53 8.74
C PHE A 173 17.76 0.56 10.06
N ALA A 174 17.76 -0.55 10.82
CA ALA A 174 18.43 -0.67 12.10
C ALA A 174 19.34 -1.91 12.14
N SER A 175 20.28 -1.91 13.09
CA SER A 175 21.18 -3.03 13.34
C SER A 175 20.78 -3.81 14.59
N GLY A 176 21.36 -5.00 14.76
CA GLY A 176 21.13 -5.84 15.93
C GLY A 176 19.83 -6.64 15.84
N THR A 177 19.42 -7.18 16.99
CA THR A 177 18.22 -8.01 17.08
C THR A 177 16.97 -7.13 17.12
N LEU A 178 16.06 -7.35 16.16
CA LEU A 178 14.79 -6.64 16.12
C LEU A 178 13.88 -7.01 17.31
N PRO A 179 13.12 -6.06 17.86
CA PRO A 179 12.11 -6.36 18.87
C PRO A 179 11.08 -7.38 18.34
N PRO A 180 10.51 -8.24 19.19
CA PRO A 180 9.52 -9.24 18.75
C PRO A 180 8.31 -8.67 17.99
N ALA A 181 7.88 -7.46 18.35
CA ALA A 181 6.77 -6.77 17.71
C ALA A 181 7.07 -6.31 16.27
N VAL A 182 8.35 -6.18 15.91
CA VAL A 182 8.81 -5.91 14.55
C VAL A 182 9.12 -7.24 13.85
N ALA A 183 9.96 -8.08 14.47
CA ALA A 183 10.41 -9.35 13.90
C ALA A 183 9.26 -10.32 13.57
N GLY A 184 8.15 -10.27 14.31
CA GLY A 184 6.99 -11.14 14.08
C GLY A 184 6.11 -10.75 12.90
N TYR A 185 6.25 -9.54 12.36
CA TYR A 185 5.44 -9.02 11.26
C TYR A 185 6.25 -8.71 10.00
N ASP A 186 7.53 -8.38 10.18
CA ASP A 186 8.44 -8.08 9.08
C ASP A 186 8.76 -9.33 8.25
N LEU A 187 9.10 -9.13 6.97
CA LEU A 187 9.46 -10.23 6.08
C LEU A 187 10.97 -10.48 6.10
N LYS A 188 11.38 -11.65 5.63
CA LYS A 188 12.80 -11.96 5.48
C LYS A 188 13.38 -11.17 4.31
N PRO A 189 14.46 -10.38 4.50
CA PRO A 189 15.06 -9.62 3.41
C PRO A 189 15.81 -10.55 2.45
N GLU A 190 16.00 -10.07 1.23
CA GLU A 190 16.72 -10.77 0.16
C GLU A 190 18.06 -10.12 -0.18
N ILE A 191 18.26 -8.85 0.20
CA ILE A 191 19.55 -8.18 0.13
C ILE A 191 20.26 -8.19 1.48
N SER A 192 21.58 -8.03 1.48
CA SER A 192 22.34 -7.95 2.73
C SER A 192 22.06 -6.62 3.46
N GLN A 193 22.28 -6.62 4.79
CA GLN A 193 22.20 -5.39 5.59
C GLN A 193 23.10 -4.28 5.06
N LYS A 194 24.27 -4.64 4.53
CA LYS A 194 25.23 -3.69 3.97
C LYS A 194 24.69 -3.08 2.69
N ASP A 195 24.14 -3.89 1.78
CA ASP A 195 23.61 -3.39 0.51
C ASP A 195 22.39 -2.48 0.74
N ALA A 196 21.54 -2.83 1.73
CA ALA A 196 20.45 -1.97 2.16
C ALA A 196 20.97 -0.60 2.65
N TYR A 197 21.96 -0.58 3.56
CA TYR A 197 22.54 0.66 4.05
C TYR A 197 23.19 1.50 2.96
N ASP A 198 23.92 0.87 2.04
CA ASP A 198 24.55 1.58 0.92
C ASP A 198 23.49 2.22 0.01
N ALA A 199 22.40 1.51 -0.28
CA ALA A 199 21.30 2.04 -1.08
C ALA A 199 20.55 3.19 -0.39
N ILE A 200 20.19 3.04 0.90
CA ILE A 200 19.58 4.12 1.71
C ILE A 200 20.50 5.35 1.73
N ALA A 201 21.80 5.14 1.95
CA ALA A 201 22.79 6.22 1.99
C ALA A 201 22.93 6.94 0.64
N ASN A 202 22.84 6.22 -0.49
CA ASN A 202 22.88 6.81 -1.82
C ASN A 202 21.71 7.76 -2.07
N TYR A 203 20.48 7.30 -1.82
CA TYR A 203 19.29 8.11 -2.02
C TYR A 203 19.19 9.27 -1.03
N THR A 204 19.59 9.04 0.23
CA THR A 204 19.69 10.10 1.24
C THR A 204 20.67 11.19 0.80
N ASN A 205 21.86 10.82 0.31
CA ASN A 205 22.83 11.77 -0.21
C ASN A 205 22.28 12.53 -1.43
N ALA A 206 21.71 11.84 -2.41
CA ALA A 206 21.15 12.48 -3.60
C ALA A 206 20.06 13.49 -3.25
N PHE A 207 19.14 13.14 -2.36
CA PHE A 207 18.10 14.05 -1.88
C PHE A 207 18.68 15.28 -1.18
N MET A 208 19.61 15.10 -0.23
CA MET A 208 20.23 16.24 0.46
C MET A 208 20.99 17.16 -0.51
N LEU A 209 21.66 16.59 -1.50
CA LEU A 209 22.36 17.35 -2.55
C LEU A 209 21.39 18.16 -3.41
N TYR A 210 20.28 17.57 -3.82
CA TYR A 210 19.21 18.28 -4.54
C TYR A 210 18.64 19.45 -3.72
N VAL A 211 18.27 19.20 -2.46
CA VAL A 211 17.70 20.23 -1.56
C VAL A 211 18.68 21.38 -1.30
N ARG A 212 19.98 21.08 -1.24
CA ARG A 212 21.05 22.08 -1.01
C ARG A 212 21.59 22.70 -2.31
N ASP A 213 20.92 22.46 -3.44
CA ASP A 213 21.31 22.97 -4.77
C ASP A 213 22.80 22.72 -5.09
N THR A 214 23.29 21.54 -4.72
CA THR A 214 24.70 21.15 -4.85
C THR A 214 24.78 19.82 -5.59
N ASN A 215 25.63 19.73 -6.62
CA ASN A 215 25.74 18.52 -7.48
C ASN A 215 24.37 18.04 -8.03
N VAL A 216 23.49 18.99 -8.37
CA VAL A 216 22.09 18.72 -8.75
C VAL A 216 21.99 17.70 -9.87
N SER A 217 22.84 17.75 -10.89
CA SER A 217 22.78 16.79 -12.01
C SER A 217 23.01 15.34 -11.58
N GLU A 218 23.94 15.08 -10.65
CA GLU A 218 24.19 13.73 -10.12
C GLU A 218 23.03 13.30 -9.23
N ALA A 219 22.56 14.21 -8.36
CA ALA A 219 21.42 13.99 -7.50
C ALA A 219 20.14 13.63 -8.28
N THR A 220 19.80 14.41 -9.31
CA THR A 220 18.62 14.15 -10.15
C THR A 220 18.75 12.83 -10.90
N SER A 221 19.95 12.46 -11.37
CA SER A 221 20.16 11.17 -12.03
C SER A 221 19.89 9.99 -11.10
N MET A 222 20.38 10.05 -9.85
CA MET A 222 20.14 9.01 -8.85
C MET A 222 18.66 8.93 -8.45
N LEU A 223 18.00 10.08 -8.27
CA LEU A 223 16.59 10.12 -7.91
C LEU A 223 15.68 9.67 -9.06
N GLU A 224 16.04 9.96 -10.32
CA GLU A 224 15.35 9.46 -11.51
C GLU A 224 15.41 7.93 -11.61
N GLU A 225 16.59 7.35 -11.34
CA GLU A 225 16.77 5.91 -11.27
C GLU A 225 15.90 5.30 -10.16
N GLY A 226 15.87 5.92 -8.98
CA GLY A 226 15.03 5.52 -7.85
C GLY A 226 13.54 5.55 -8.20
N TYR A 227 13.09 6.63 -8.84
CA TYR A 227 11.72 6.76 -9.34
C TYR A 227 11.36 5.65 -10.33
N SER A 228 12.21 5.42 -11.34
CA SER A 228 11.95 4.42 -12.40
C SER A 228 11.86 2.99 -11.84
N LYS A 229 12.72 2.65 -10.88
CA LYS A 229 12.67 1.36 -10.18
C LYS A 229 11.42 1.23 -9.33
N THR A 230 11.05 2.29 -8.60
CA THR A 230 9.85 2.32 -7.77
C THR A 230 8.60 2.13 -8.62
N GLN A 231 8.50 2.84 -9.75
CA GLN A 231 7.40 2.68 -10.70
C GLN A 231 7.30 1.23 -11.18
N SER A 232 8.43 0.60 -11.51
CA SER A 232 8.44 -0.80 -11.96
C SER A 232 7.96 -1.79 -10.88
N ILE A 233 8.24 -1.51 -9.61
CA ILE A 233 7.79 -2.33 -8.47
C ILE A 233 6.29 -2.12 -8.19
N LEU A 234 5.83 -0.86 -8.20
CA LEU A 234 4.50 -0.47 -7.73
C LEU A 234 3.43 -0.48 -8.82
N GLN A 235 3.78 -0.31 -10.09
CA GLN A 235 2.81 -0.25 -11.18
C GLN A 235 1.84 -1.46 -11.21
N PRO A 236 2.29 -2.72 -11.03
CA PRO A 236 1.37 -3.86 -10.91
C PRO A 236 0.33 -3.72 -9.79
N LEU A 237 0.74 -3.14 -8.66
CA LEU A 237 -0.13 -2.93 -7.50
C LEU A 237 -1.14 -1.83 -7.79
N SER A 238 -0.72 -0.67 -8.32
CA SER A 238 -1.62 0.42 -8.72
C SER A 238 -2.67 -0.01 -9.75
N GLN A 239 -2.25 -0.78 -10.77
CA GLN A 239 -3.18 -1.27 -11.80
C GLN A 239 -4.28 -2.16 -11.24
N VAL A 240 -3.98 -2.96 -10.21
CA VAL A 240 -4.97 -3.84 -9.58
C VAL A 240 -5.77 -3.11 -8.51
N LYS A 241 -5.15 -2.18 -7.78
CA LYS A 241 -5.84 -1.26 -6.86
C LYS A 241 -6.94 -0.47 -7.57
N ALA A 242 -6.67 0.01 -8.79
CA ALA A 242 -7.64 0.73 -9.62
C ALA A 242 -8.92 -0.08 -9.95
N LEU A 243 -8.92 -1.41 -9.80
CA LEU A 243 -10.13 -2.23 -9.99
C LEU A 243 -11.12 -2.14 -8.82
N ASP A 244 -10.63 -1.71 -7.66
CA ASP A 244 -11.39 -1.48 -6.44
C ASP A 244 -11.69 0.01 -6.22
N ASP A 245 -11.23 0.89 -7.13
CA ASP A 245 -11.35 2.34 -6.98
C ASP A 245 -12.77 2.83 -7.28
N ASN A 246 -13.13 3.92 -6.60
CA ASN A 246 -14.48 4.46 -6.45
C ASN A 246 -14.54 5.92 -6.92
N GLU A 247 -13.75 6.31 -7.93
CA GLU A 247 -13.82 7.69 -8.44
C GLU A 247 -15.19 8.01 -9.08
N GLU A 248 -15.87 6.98 -9.61
CA GLU A 248 -17.17 7.12 -10.28
C GLU A 248 -18.35 6.41 -9.57
N TYR A 249 -18.19 5.89 -8.35
CA TYR A 249 -19.18 4.98 -7.74
C TYR A 249 -19.42 3.72 -8.57
N VAL A 250 -18.33 3.09 -9.05
CA VAL A 250 -18.37 1.87 -9.87
C VAL A 250 -17.27 0.91 -9.42
N SER A 251 -17.65 -0.35 -9.13
CA SER A 251 -16.69 -1.44 -8.92
C SER A 251 -16.41 -2.16 -10.25
N HIS A 252 -15.26 -1.88 -10.87
CA HIS A 252 -14.82 -2.59 -12.07
C HIS A 252 -14.69 -4.11 -11.85
N TRP A 253 -14.26 -4.51 -10.66
CA TRP A 253 -14.23 -5.92 -10.30
C TRP A 253 -15.63 -6.55 -10.28
N THR A 254 -16.66 -5.85 -9.78
CA THR A 254 -18.01 -6.39 -9.79
C THR A 254 -18.58 -6.53 -11.21
N ASN A 255 -18.26 -5.62 -12.12
CA ASN A 255 -18.59 -5.81 -13.54
C ASN A 255 -17.99 -7.09 -14.12
N THR A 256 -16.72 -7.37 -13.78
CA THR A 256 -16.06 -8.62 -14.17
C THR A 256 -16.75 -9.83 -13.53
N ALA A 257 -17.07 -9.76 -12.23
CA ALA A 257 -17.82 -10.82 -11.54
C ALA A 257 -19.20 -11.07 -12.17
N GLN A 258 -19.91 -10.02 -12.58
CA GLN A 258 -21.20 -10.10 -13.25
C GLN A 258 -21.08 -10.79 -14.62
N GLN A 259 -19.99 -10.57 -15.35
CA GLN A 259 -19.70 -11.29 -16.59
C GLN A 259 -19.44 -12.78 -16.32
N LEU A 260 -18.64 -13.09 -15.30
CA LEU A 260 -18.31 -14.47 -14.91
C LEU A 260 -19.55 -15.25 -14.45
N ILE A 261 -20.43 -14.65 -13.65
CA ILE A 261 -21.62 -15.35 -13.14
C ILE A 261 -22.65 -15.64 -14.22
N VAL A 262 -22.76 -14.75 -15.22
CA VAL A 262 -23.61 -14.97 -16.39
C VAL A 262 -22.97 -15.98 -17.33
N ASN A 263 -21.65 -15.94 -17.50
CA ASN A 263 -20.86 -16.80 -18.39
C ASN A 263 -21.47 -16.89 -19.80
N LEU A 264 -21.82 -15.74 -20.37
CA LEU A 264 -22.32 -15.62 -21.74
C LEU A 264 -21.12 -15.63 -22.70
N LEU A 265 -21.12 -16.55 -23.68
CA LEU A 265 -20.00 -16.72 -24.60
C LEU A 265 -19.96 -15.65 -25.70
N ASP A 266 -21.13 -15.07 -26.02
CA ASP A 266 -21.25 -13.93 -26.93
C ASP A 266 -21.61 -12.66 -26.16
N THR A 267 -20.57 -11.93 -25.71
CA THR A 267 -20.74 -10.71 -24.92
C THR A 267 -21.21 -9.52 -25.76
N SER A 268 -21.25 -9.61 -27.10
CA SER A 268 -21.77 -8.53 -27.96
C SER A 268 -23.27 -8.27 -27.77
N LEU A 269 -23.97 -9.22 -27.14
CA LEU A 269 -25.41 -9.15 -26.87
C LEU A 269 -25.74 -8.41 -25.57
N VAL A 270 -24.73 -8.08 -24.75
CA VAL A 270 -24.94 -7.58 -23.39
C VAL A 270 -23.95 -6.46 -23.05
N GLU A 271 -24.47 -5.43 -22.39
CA GLU A 271 -23.67 -4.38 -21.76
C GLU A 271 -23.82 -4.51 -20.24
N PHE A 272 -22.69 -4.42 -19.52
CA PHE A 272 -22.64 -4.60 -18.08
C PHE A 272 -22.31 -3.28 -17.39
N ASP A 273 -23.23 -2.83 -16.54
CA ASP A 273 -23.09 -1.63 -15.71
C ASP A 273 -23.07 -2.03 -14.22
N ASN A 274 -22.35 -1.26 -13.40
CA ASN A 274 -22.33 -1.41 -11.96
C ASN A 274 -22.59 -0.06 -11.28
N THR A 275 -23.19 -0.11 -10.10
CA THR A 275 -23.32 1.06 -9.22
C THR A 275 -22.87 0.67 -7.82
N GLU A 276 -21.88 1.38 -7.29
CA GLU A 276 -21.45 1.25 -5.90
C GLU A 276 -22.44 1.94 -4.97
N GLU A 277 -22.94 1.22 -3.97
CA GLU A 277 -23.94 1.71 -3.03
C GLU A 277 -23.26 2.47 -1.88
N THR A 278 -23.69 3.71 -1.65
CA THR A 278 -23.38 4.40 -0.38
C THR A 278 -24.47 4.11 0.65
N PRO A 279 -24.17 4.12 1.96
CA PRO A 279 -25.14 3.80 3.02
C PRO A 279 -26.43 4.65 3.02
N SER A 280 -26.48 5.73 2.25
CA SER A 280 -27.59 6.69 2.19
C SER A 280 -28.47 6.58 0.94
N GLN A 281 -28.10 5.80 -0.09
CA GLN A 281 -28.92 5.63 -1.30
C GLN A 281 -28.90 4.20 -1.86
N PRO A 282 -29.89 3.35 -1.50
CA PRO A 282 -30.13 2.12 -2.23
C PRO A 282 -31.12 2.39 -3.36
N LYS A 283 -30.74 2.20 -4.64
CA LYS A 283 -31.72 2.35 -5.75
C LYS A 283 -31.56 1.34 -6.90
N SER A 284 -32.52 0.41 -6.87
CA SER A 284 -33.29 -0.20 -7.97
C SER A 284 -32.60 -0.58 -9.29
N PHE A 285 -32.59 -1.88 -9.55
CA PHE A 285 -32.44 -2.50 -10.86
C PHE A 285 -33.54 -2.05 -11.83
N ARG A 286 -33.16 -1.47 -12.97
CA ARG A 286 -34.07 -1.24 -14.09
C ARG A 286 -33.56 -1.98 -15.31
N PHE A 287 -34.23 -3.08 -15.65
CA PHE A 287 -34.14 -3.63 -17.00
C PHE A 287 -34.78 -2.63 -17.97
N ARG A 288 -34.01 -2.08 -18.91
CA ARG A 288 -34.62 -1.53 -20.12
C ARG A 288 -34.89 -2.70 -21.05
N LYS A 289 -36.15 -2.88 -21.44
CA LYS A 289 -36.47 -3.74 -22.59
C LYS A 289 -35.65 -3.23 -23.79
N PRO A 290 -35.02 -4.12 -24.58
CA PRO A 290 -34.24 -3.68 -25.74
C PRO A 290 -35.13 -2.81 -26.63
N HIS A 291 -34.63 -1.64 -26.97
CA HIS A 291 -35.34 -0.66 -27.80
C HIS A 291 -34.45 -0.34 -28.98
N GLN A 292 -34.64 -1.03 -30.12
CA GLN A 292 -34.00 -0.82 -31.42
C GLN A 292 -32.47 -0.52 -31.46
N SER A 293 -31.77 -0.68 -30.35
CA SER A 293 -30.33 -0.90 -30.22
C SER A 293 -30.15 -2.29 -29.62
N ASP A 294 -29.42 -3.16 -30.31
CA ASP A 294 -29.45 -4.62 -30.20
C ASP A 294 -28.88 -5.26 -28.91
N MET A 295 -28.64 -4.50 -27.82
CA MET A 295 -27.95 -4.99 -26.61
C MET A 295 -28.82 -4.97 -25.34
N LEU A 296 -28.70 -6.03 -24.52
CA LEU A 296 -29.30 -6.12 -23.19
C LEU A 296 -28.40 -5.46 -22.14
N LYS A 297 -28.91 -4.47 -21.40
CA LYS A 297 -28.19 -3.87 -20.27
C LYS A 297 -28.43 -4.64 -18.98
N ILE A 298 -27.36 -5.03 -18.29
CA ILE A 298 -27.38 -5.70 -16.98
C ILE A 298 -26.73 -4.78 -15.96
N ASN A 299 -27.49 -4.43 -14.91
CA ASN A 299 -26.98 -3.62 -13.81
C ASN A 299 -26.67 -4.53 -12.62
N SER A 300 -25.51 -4.32 -12.01
CA SER A 300 -25.11 -4.92 -10.73
C SER A 300 -24.95 -3.82 -9.67
N SER A 301 -24.97 -4.19 -8.39
CA SER A 301 -24.64 -3.27 -7.31
C SER A 301 -23.64 -3.84 -6.32
N THR A 302 -22.86 -2.98 -5.68
CA THR A 302 -21.77 -3.39 -4.80
C THR A 302 -21.65 -2.50 -3.58
N GLU A 303 -21.46 -3.11 -2.41
CA GLU A 303 -20.94 -2.43 -1.23
C GLU A 303 -19.49 -2.86 -0.99
N VAL A 304 -18.57 -1.90 -0.85
CA VAL A 304 -17.14 -2.15 -0.62
C VAL A 304 -16.79 -1.87 0.83
N TYR A 305 -16.13 -2.81 1.49
CA TYR A 305 -15.78 -2.71 2.91
C TYR A 305 -14.26 -2.60 3.06
N PHE A 306 -13.78 -1.43 3.46
CA PHE A 306 -12.37 -1.20 3.79
C PHE A 306 -12.11 -1.38 5.29
N PRO A 307 -10.86 -1.64 5.70
CA PRO A 307 -10.48 -1.54 7.11
C PRO A 307 -10.75 -0.15 7.68
N ASN A 308 -11.27 -0.08 8.91
CA ASN A 308 -11.70 1.18 9.55
C ASN A 308 -10.56 2.07 10.09
N THR A 309 -9.29 1.73 9.85
CA THR A 309 -8.14 2.44 10.41
C THR A 309 -6.99 2.51 9.41
N ASP A 310 -6.45 3.71 9.19
CA ASP A 310 -5.16 3.90 8.51
C ASP A 310 -4.05 3.47 9.47
N GLY A 311 -3.20 2.55 9.01
CA GLY A 311 -2.12 2.01 9.81
C GLY A 311 -1.14 1.24 8.94
N THR A 312 0.14 1.31 9.31
CA THR A 312 1.24 0.72 8.53
C THR A 312 1.03 -0.78 8.26
N LYS A 313 0.62 -1.51 9.31
CA LYS A 313 0.43 -2.98 9.30
C LYS A 313 -0.89 -3.42 8.69
N ILE A 314 -1.78 -2.47 8.39
CA ILE A 314 -3.15 -2.74 7.97
C ILE A 314 -3.17 -2.82 6.45
N PRO A 315 -3.84 -3.84 5.89
CA PRO A 315 -3.96 -3.93 4.45
C PRO A 315 -4.70 -2.72 3.87
N GLN A 316 -4.31 -2.25 2.69
CA GLN A 316 -4.95 -1.11 2.01
C GLN A 316 -6.12 -1.54 1.12
N SER A 317 -6.20 -2.82 0.77
CA SER A 317 -7.29 -3.36 -0.05
C SER A 317 -8.60 -3.52 0.74
N PRO A 318 -9.75 -3.58 0.05
CA PRO A 318 -11.01 -4.01 0.65
C PRO A 318 -10.91 -5.35 1.37
N LEU A 319 -11.56 -5.47 2.53
CA LEU A 319 -11.74 -6.73 3.25
C LEU A 319 -12.75 -7.63 2.53
N GLN A 320 -13.78 -7.03 1.91
CA GLN A 320 -14.79 -7.72 1.13
C GLN A 320 -15.55 -6.76 0.21
N LEU A 321 -16.15 -7.31 -0.84
CA LEU A 321 -17.18 -6.66 -1.64
C LEU A 321 -18.47 -7.47 -1.51
N LYS A 322 -19.61 -6.83 -1.19
CA LYS A 322 -20.94 -7.45 -1.22
C LYS A 322 -21.60 -7.08 -2.55
N ALA A 323 -21.57 -8.01 -3.50
CA ALA A 323 -22.10 -7.80 -4.84
C ALA A 323 -23.47 -8.44 -5.01
N THR A 324 -24.45 -7.67 -5.48
CA THR A 324 -25.75 -8.14 -5.97
C THR A 324 -25.68 -8.20 -7.50
N MET A 325 -25.72 -9.40 -8.06
CA MET A 325 -25.55 -9.64 -9.49
C MET A 325 -26.75 -10.38 -10.08
N THR A 326 -27.02 -10.19 -11.38
CA THR A 326 -28.03 -10.96 -12.10
C THR A 326 -27.50 -12.35 -12.44
N ASN A 327 -28.24 -13.40 -12.08
CA ASN A 327 -27.86 -14.78 -12.33
C ASN A 327 -28.06 -15.21 -13.80
N GLN A 328 -27.30 -16.23 -14.23
CA GLN A 328 -27.36 -16.75 -15.60
C GLN A 328 -28.79 -17.18 -16.02
N ARG A 329 -29.58 -17.73 -15.10
CA ARG A 329 -30.95 -18.21 -15.38
C ARG A 329 -31.88 -17.06 -15.79
N ALA A 330 -31.75 -15.90 -15.15
CA ALA A 330 -32.49 -14.71 -15.52
C ALA A 330 -32.13 -14.25 -16.94
N ILE A 331 -30.84 -14.25 -17.30
CA ILE A 331 -30.38 -13.85 -18.63
C ILE A 331 -30.80 -14.85 -19.72
N LYS A 332 -30.75 -16.16 -19.44
CA LYS A 332 -31.28 -17.21 -20.34
C LYS A 332 -32.76 -17.03 -20.68
N THR A 333 -33.55 -16.43 -19.79
CA THR A 333 -34.97 -16.14 -20.06
C THR A 333 -35.13 -14.98 -21.05
N LEU A 334 -34.17 -14.06 -21.09
CA LEU A 334 -34.17 -12.90 -21.98
C LEU A 334 -33.48 -13.18 -23.31
N LEU A 335 -32.46 -14.06 -23.30
CA LEU A 335 -31.64 -14.45 -24.45
C LEU A 335 -31.61 -15.98 -24.59
N PRO A 336 -32.73 -16.65 -24.90
CA PRO A 336 -32.83 -18.11 -24.87
C PRO A 336 -31.97 -18.83 -25.91
N SER A 337 -31.63 -18.16 -27.02
CA SER A 337 -30.80 -18.71 -28.10
C SER A 337 -29.31 -18.39 -27.95
N ALA A 338 -28.93 -17.60 -26.95
CA ALA A 338 -27.54 -17.20 -26.77
C ALA A 338 -26.69 -18.35 -26.18
N PRO A 339 -25.40 -18.45 -26.54
CA PRO A 339 -24.52 -19.50 -26.04
C PRO A 339 -24.01 -19.17 -24.63
N PHE A 340 -24.23 -20.07 -23.67
CA PHE A 340 -23.77 -19.92 -22.29
C PHE A 340 -22.83 -21.05 -21.87
N GLY A 341 -21.82 -20.73 -21.07
CA GLY A 341 -21.01 -21.72 -20.36
C GLY A 341 -21.70 -22.24 -19.09
N ALA A 342 -20.95 -23.01 -18.30
CA ALA A 342 -21.40 -23.48 -16.99
C ALA A 342 -21.61 -22.30 -16.02
N PRO A 343 -22.66 -22.32 -15.16
CA PRO A 343 -22.85 -21.26 -14.16
C PRO A 343 -21.65 -21.19 -13.21
N ALA A 344 -21.07 -20.01 -13.02
CA ALA A 344 -20.04 -19.81 -12.02
C ALA A 344 -20.63 -19.72 -10.61
N THR A 345 -19.85 -20.15 -9.63
CA THR A 345 -20.11 -19.98 -8.19
C THR A 345 -19.41 -18.73 -7.65
N CYS A 346 -19.74 -18.30 -6.43
CA CYS A 346 -18.99 -17.21 -5.81
C CYS A 346 -17.55 -17.65 -5.50
N GLN A 347 -17.34 -18.94 -5.21
CA GLN A 347 -16.03 -19.58 -5.10
C GLN A 347 -15.21 -19.41 -6.37
N ASP A 348 -15.79 -19.69 -7.55
CA ASP A 348 -15.10 -19.55 -8.85
C ASP A 348 -14.68 -18.10 -9.10
N ILE A 349 -15.57 -17.14 -8.83
CA ILE A 349 -15.27 -15.71 -8.97
C ILE A 349 -14.13 -15.29 -8.04
N ASN A 350 -14.12 -15.77 -6.80
CA ASN A 350 -13.02 -15.49 -5.86
C ASN A 350 -11.70 -16.14 -6.28
N GLN A 351 -11.74 -17.33 -6.87
CA GLN A 351 -10.57 -17.97 -7.47
C GLN A 351 -10.03 -17.14 -8.64
N ASP A 352 -10.92 -16.55 -9.45
CA ASP A 352 -10.55 -15.65 -10.54
C ASP A 352 -9.96 -14.32 -10.05
N ALA A 353 -10.42 -13.79 -8.91
CA ALA A 353 -9.79 -12.63 -8.27
C ALA A 353 -8.30 -12.89 -8.00
N PHE A 354 -7.98 -14.08 -7.46
CA PHE A 354 -6.59 -14.47 -7.24
C PHE A 354 -5.85 -14.76 -8.55
N THR A 355 -6.49 -15.40 -9.53
CA THR A 355 -5.86 -15.64 -10.85
C THR A 355 -5.47 -14.32 -11.51
N LEU A 356 -6.37 -13.33 -11.48
CA LEU A 356 -6.12 -12.00 -11.99
C LEU A 356 -4.96 -11.33 -11.23
N ALA A 357 -5.04 -11.28 -9.90
CA ALA A 357 -3.99 -10.72 -9.06
C ALA A 357 -2.63 -11.39 -9.34
N PHE A 358 -2.59 -12.71 -9.32
CA PHE A 358 -1.39 -13.49 -9.62
C PHE A 358 -0.87 -13.21 -11.02
N SER A 359 -1.72 -13.11 -12.04
CA SER A 359 -1.29 -12.81 -13.41
C SER A 359 -0.67 -11.41 -13.55
N LYS A 360 -1.19 -10.44 -12.80
CA LYS A 360 -0.74 -9.04 -12.81
C LYS A 360 0.49 -8.80 -11.94
N SER A 361 0.70 -9.59 -10.90
CA SER A 361 1.88 -9.49 -10.02
C SER A 361 3.20 -9.47 -10.79
N SER A 362 4.20 -8.76 -10.24
CA SER A 362 5.56 -8.73 -10.78
C SER A 362 6.18 -10.14 -10.82
N ALA A 363 7.15 -10.35 -11.71
CA ALA A 363 7.87 -11.62 -11.79
C ALA A 363 8.52 -12.00 -10.44
N THR A 364 9.11 -11.01 -9.76
CA THR A 364 9.72 -11.18 -8.43
C THR A 364 8.68 -11.61 -7.39
N ALA A 365 7.52 -10.94 -7.31
CA ALA A 365 6.46 -11.30 -6.36
C ALA A 365 5.89 -12.70 -6.63
N LYS A 366 5.66 -13.06 -7.90
CA LYS A 366 5.25 -14.42 -8.30
C LYS A 366 6.24 -15.47 -7.83
N ALA A 367 7.53 -15.25 -8.07
CA ALA A 367 8.58 -16.17 -7.68
C ALA A 367 8.67 -16.33 -6.15
N ARG A 368 8.54 -15.24 -5.38
CA ARG A 368 8.49 -15.28 -3.92
C ARG A 368 7.29 -16.07 -3.41
N TYR A 369 6.10 -15.79 -3.93
CA TYR A 369 4.89 -16.51 -3.54
C TYR A 369 4.99 -18.00 -3.85
N GLN A 370 5.45 -18.37 -5.05
CA GLN A 370 5.59 -19.77 -5.43
C GLN A 370 6.63 -20.53 -4.63
N SER A 371 7.73 -19.88 -4.23
CA SER A 371 8.84 -20.54 -3.53
C SER A 371 8.69 -20.58 -2.01
N LYS A 372 8.12 -19.53 -1.41
CA LYS A 372 8.08 -19.32 0.04
C LYS A 372 6.68 -19.00 0.56
N GLY A 373 5.76 -18.58 -0.33
CA GLY A 373 4.42 -18.15 0.03
C GLY A 373 3.55 -19.31 0.49
N ARG A 374 2.73 -19.05 1.51
CA ARG A 374 1.66 -19.97 1.87
C ARG A 374 0.51 -19.88 0.86
N PRO A 375 -0.11 -21.00 0.49
CA PRO A 375 -1.15 -21.01 -0.52
C PRO A 375 -2.42 -20.28 -0.06
N ILE A 376 -3.19 -19.81 -1.03
CA ILE A 376 -4.61 -19.47 -0.87
C ILE A 376 -5.46 -20.69 -1.26
N LYS A 377 -6.56 -20.93 -0.54
CA LYS A 377 -7.52 -22.01 -0.80
C LYS A 377 -8.92 -21.47 -0.77
N PHE A 378 -9.70 -21.79 -1.80
CA PHE A 378 -11.09 -21.37 -1.90
C PHE A 378 -11.99 -22.52 -1.48
N LEU A 379 -12.85 -22.27 -0.50
CA LEU A 379 -13.80 -23.23 0.05
C LEU A 379 -15.16 -23.07 -0.62
N GLN A 380 -15.98 -24.11 -0.51
CA GLN A 380 -17.36 -24.10 -1.01
C GLN A 380 -18.18 -22.97 -0.40
N ASP A 381 -19.03 -22.37 -1.22
CA ASP A 381 -19.94 -21.28 -0.85
C ASP A 381 -20.87 -21.68 0.30
N VAL A 382 -21.12 -20.75 1.22
CA VAL A 382 -22.18 -20.89 2.23
C VAL A 382 -23.46 -20.27 1.67
N ASN A 383 -24.39 -21.13 1.26
CA ASN A 383 -25.67 -20.70 0.73
C ASN A 383 -26.60 -20.20 1.83
N VAL A 384 -27.16 -19.01 1.63
CA VAL A 384 -28.13 -18.35 2.51
C VAL A 384 -29.42 -18.11 1.74
N THR A 385 -30.56 -18.42 2.35
CA THR A 385 -31.89 -18.32 1.71
C THR A 385 -32.67 -17.06 2.11
N SER A 386 -32.15 -16.27 3.05
CA SER A 386 -32.70 -14.98 3.49
C SER A 386 -31.76 -13.85 3.09
N LYS A 387 -32.24 -12.93 2.24
CA LYS A 387 -31.47 -11.74 1.82
C LYS A 387 -31.08 -10.87 3.01
N ASN A 388 -32.00 -10.72 3.99
CA ASN A 388 -31.70 -10.00 5.23
C ASN A 388 -30.57 -10.66 6.02
N ASN A 389 -30.57 -11.99 6.11
CA ASN A 389 -29.51 -12.71 6.83
C ASN A 389 -28.18 -12.60 6.07
N TRP A 390 -28.21 -12.63 4.73
CA TRP A 390 -27.01 -12.45 3.91
C TRP A 390 -26.45 -11.03 4.08
N ASN A 391 -27.27 -10.00 4.02
CA ASN A 391 -26.84 -8.62 4.27
C ASN A 391 -26.20 -8.47 5.67
N GLN A 392 -26.83 -9.04 6.70
CA GLN A 392 -26.44 -8.85 8.10
C GLN A 392 -25.28 -9.75 8.56
N TYR A 393 -25.17 -10.97 8.04
CA TYR A 393 -24.24 -11.99 8.55
C TYR A 393 -23.47 -12.74 7.46
N GLY A 394 -23.79 -12.49 6.19
CA GLY A 394 -23.10 -13.09 5.05
C GLY A 394 -21.86 -12.28 4.72
N ASP A 395 -20.80 -12.43 5.52
CA ASP A 395 -19.50 -11.82 5.26
C ASP A 395 -18.55 -12.83 4.60
N LEU A 396 -17.58 -12.30 3.84
CA LEU A 396 -16.47 -13.07 3.30
C LEU A 396 -15.60 -13.54 4.45
N LYS A 397 -15.44 -14.86 4.60
CA LYS A 397 -14.59 -15.41 5.65
C LYS A 397 -13.16 -15.55 5.14
N LEU A 398 -12.25 -14.77 5.73
CA LEU A 398 -10.81 -14.84 5.48
C LEU A 398 -10.12 -15.49 6.68
N ASN A 399 -9.89 -16.81 6.63
CA ASN A 399 -9.25 -17.55 7.72
C ASN A 399 -7.75 -17.72 7.46
N TYR A 400 -6.93 -17.03 8.24
CA TYR A 400 -5.47 -17.09 8.15
C TYR A 400 -4.91 -18.10 9.15
N ASN A 401 -4.05 -19.01 8.70
CA ASN A 401 -3.29 -19.88 9.59
C ASN A 401 -1.91 -20.23 9.00
N ILE A 402 -1.18 -21.08 9.71
CA ILE A 402 0.18 -21.51 9.33
C ILE A 402 0.25 -22.23 7.98
N THR A 403 -0.88 -22.76 7.48
CA THR A 403 -0.96 -23.50 6.22
C THR A 403 -1.43 -22.66 5.03
N GLY A 404 -1.91 -21.43 5.27
CA GLY A 404 -2.42 -20.58 4.20
C GLY A 404 -3.56 -19.66 4.58
N LEU A 405 -4.16 -19.07 3.55
CA LEU A 405 -5.41 -18.31 3.61
C LEU A 405 -6.53 -19.17 3.05
N PHE A 406 -7.62 -19.30 3.80
CA PHE A 406 -8.83 -19.99 3.37
C PHE A 406 -9.93 -18.96 3.17
N VAL A 407 -10.44 -18.87 1.95
CA VAL A 407 -11.48 -17.93 1.55
C VAL A 407 -12.80 -18.68 1.38
N GLN A 408 -13.84 -18.24 2.06
CA GLN A 408 -15.19 -18.79 1.92
C GLN A 408 -16.20 -17.67 1.71
N ALA A 409 -16.92 -17.73 0.59
CA ALA A 409 -17.98 -16.78 0.29
C ALA A 409 -19.30 -17.15 0.98
N SER A 410 -20.10 -16.14 1.27
CA SER A 410 -21.54 -16.30 1.47
C SER A 410 -22.27 -15.98 0.17
N ARG A 411 -23.16 -16.88 -0.25
CA ARG A 411 -23.98 -16.74 -1.45
C ARG A 411 -25.46 -16.68 -1.09
N TYR A 412 -26.17 -15.62 -1.48
CA TYR A 412 -27.63 -15.64 -1.41
C TYR A 412 -28.20 -16.35 -2.64
N ILE A 413 -29.06 -17.34 -2.40
CA ILE A 413 -29.82 -18.00 -3.46
C ILE A 413 -31.31 -17.72 -3.23
N SER A 414 -31.92 -17.02 -4.17
CA SER A 414 -33.36 -16.74 -4.08
C SER A 414 -34.18 -18.03 -4.18
N THR A 415 -35.03 -18.27 -3.18
CA THR A 415 -35.98 -19.40 -3.16
C THR A 415 -37.20 -19.16 -4.04
N LYS A 416 -37.37 -17.94 -4.56
CA LYS A 416 -38.47 -17.60 -5.46
C LYS A 416 -38.14 -18.09 -6.87
N PRO A 417 -39.06 -18.75 -7.59
CA PRO A 417 -38.86 -19.09 -9.01
C PRO A 417 -38.54 -17.87 -9.87
N SER A 418 -39.08 -16.70 -9.50
CA SER A 418 -38.81 -15.41 -10.14
C SER A 418 -37.51 -14.75 -9.70
N GLY A 419 -36.76 -15.32 -8.76
CA GLY A 419 -35.53 -14.75 -8.22
C GLY A 419 -34.48 -14.64 -9.31
N ARG A 420 -33.97 -13.43 -9.53
CA ARG A 420 -33.06 -13.12 -10.65
C ARG A 420 -31.64 -12.87 -10.19
N ASP A 421 -31.43 -12.83 -8.89
CA ASP A 421 -30.20 -12.34 -8.31
C ASP A 421 -29.39 -13.52 -7.78
N ASP A 422 -28.08 -13.40 -7.90
CA ASP A 422 -27.06 -14.17 -7.20
C ASP A 422 -26.21 -13.13 -6.44
N ASP A 423 -26.30 -13.15 -5.11
CA ASP A 423 -25.49 -12.24 -4.30
C ASP A 423 -24.28 -12.98 -3.78
N CYS A 424 -23.11 -12.37 -3.94
CA CYS A 424 -21.84 -12.95 -3.54
C CYS A 424 -21.06 -11.98 -2.65
N THR A 425 -20.44 -12.52 -1.60
CA THR A 425 -19.30 -11.85 -0.98
C THR A 425 -18.04 -12.18 -1.76
N LEU A 426 -17.36 -11.16 -2.26
CA LEU A 426 -16.23 -11.28 -3.16
C LEU A 426 -14.93 -10.80 -2.51
N LEU A 427 -13.86 -11.53 -2.79
CA LEU A 427 -12.47 -11.16 -2.55
C LEU A 427 -12.06 -10.13 -3.60
N SER A 428 -11.48 -9.01 -3.17
CA SER A 428 -10.87 -8.05 -4.10
C SER A 428 -9.58 -8.65 -4.73
N PRO A 429 -9.34 -8.44 -6.03
CA PRO A 429 -8.05 -8.76 -6.65
C PRO A 429 -6.87 -8.07 -5.94
N PHE A 430 -7.03 -6.84 -5.44
CA PHE A 430 -5.98 -6.15 -4.70
C PHE A 430 -5.71 -6.81 -3.34
N ARG A 431 -6.74 -7.33 -2.66
CA ARG A 431 -6.57 -8.13 -1.43
C ARG A 431 -5.81 -9.42 -1.70
N ALA A 432 -6.11 -10.09 -2.82
CA ALA A 432 -5.34 -11.25 -3.26
C ALA A 432 -3.89 -10.88 -3.60
N MET A 433 -3.66 -9.68 -4.14
CA MET A 433 -2.31 -9.18 -4.42
C MET A 433 -1.52 -8.90 -3.14
N GLU A 434 -2.13 -8.33 -2.10
CA GLU A 434 -1.49 -8.20 -0.79
C GLU A 434 -1.12 -9.54 -0.15
N TRP A 435 -1.95 -10.57 -0.37
CA TRP A 435 -1.58 -11.92 0.04
C TRP A 435 -0.31 -12.39 -0.66
N ILE A 436 -0.21 -12.21 -1.97
CA ILE A 436 0.96 -12.60 -2.79
C ILE A 436 2.22 -11.85 -2.35
N TYR A 437 2.13 -10.53 -2.18
CA TYR A 437 3.29 -9.67 -1.91
C TYR A 437 3.75 -9.68 -0.45
N VAL A 438 2.82 -9.84 0.50
CA VAL A 438 3.11 -9.60 1.92
C VAL A 438 2.65 -10.76 2.79
N ASP A 439 1.35 -10.98 2.89
CA ASP A 439 0.80 -11.77 3.99
C ASP A 439 1.20 -13.25 3.89
N SER A 440 1.31 -13.82 2.68
CA SER A 440 1.74 -15.20 2.45
C SER A 440 3.21 -15.46 2.81
N LEU A 441 4.03 -14.42 2.93
CA LEU A 441 5.48 -14.49 3.18
C LEU A 441 5.83 -14.34 4.67
N LYS A 442 4.89 -13.92 5.52
CA LYS A 442 5.11 -13.74 6.97
C LYS A 442 5.36 -15.06 7.69
N ASN A 443 6.18 -15.05 8.75
CA ASN A 443 6.33 -16.20 9.64
C ASN A 443 5.12 -16.23 10.60
N THR A 444 4.11 -17.05 10.31
CA THR A 444 2.82 -17.04 11.01
C THR A 444 2.95 -17.30 12.52
N LYS A 445 2.48 -16.34 13.33
CA LYS A 445 1.52 -16.64 14.40
C LYS A 445 0.13 -16.28 13.87
N GLU A 446 -0.90 -17.05 14.23
CA GLU A 446 -2.28 -16.83 13.77
C GLU A 446 -2.68 -15.34 13.87
N GLN A 447 -3.17 -14.76 12.78
CA GLN A 447 -3.71 -13.40 12.74
C GLN A 447 -5.11 -13.46 12.18
N THR A 448 -6.12 -13.30 13.03
CA THR A 448 -7.49 -13.08 12.58
C THR A 448 -7.64 -11.58 12.34
N TYR A 449 -7.88 -11.16 11.10
CA TYR A 449 -8.41 -9.83 10.82
C TYR A 449 -9.92 -9.94 10.99
N THR A 450 -10.46 -9.37 12.06
CA THR A 450 -11.90 -9.25 12.28
C THR A 450 -12.42 -7.94 11.73
#